data_AF-W1QDS3-F1
#
_entry.id   AF-W1QDS3-F1
#
_cell.length_a   1.000
_cell.length_b   1.000
_cell.length_c   1.000
_cell.angle_alpha   90.00
_cell.angle_beta   90.00
_cell.angle_gamma   90.00
#
_symmetry.space_group_name_H-M   'P 1'
#
loop_
_entity.id
_entity.type
_entity.pdbx_description
1 polymer ?
#
loop_
_entity_poly.entity_id
_entity_poly.type
_entity_poly.pdbx_seq_one_letter_code
_entity_poly.pdbx_strand_id
1 'polypeptide(L)'
;MWFRKSETTDDKLPEELQKYVDSKESTISDRQLKQLLAKQTDGREIGSESKDQTDPKYDRVQQQSIKEAYRVEMYKREYPVSEAISINCAELFEKFLQCDKARNVWSSECVPLWKMVRECQRIQKEAFVTFDYEYMDKIEEMDAIRQTCDRLFTKHFKTPEDTESHEKNFQYSLDLKHERERFYERFGK
;
A
#
# COMPACT_ATOMS: atom_id res chain seq x y z
N MET A 1 24.69 -11.43 -32.70
CA MET A 1 23.32 -11.13 -33.19
C MET A 1 22.48 -12.38 -33.04
N TRP A 2 21.57 -12.41 -32.06
CA TRP A 2 20.55 -13.46 -31.95
C TRP A 2 19.21 -12.76 -31.64
N PHE A 3 18.37 -12.64 -32.66
CA PHE A 3 16.98 -12.19 -32.52
C PHE A 3 16.15 -13.37 -31.98
N ARG A 4 15.65 -13.24 -30.75
CA ARG A 4 14.63 -14.14 -30.20
C ARG A 4 13.27 -13.54 -30.55
N LYS A 5 12.51 -14.23 -31.41
CA LYS A 5 11.11 -13.90 -31.71
C LYS A 5 10.33 -13.90 -30.39
N SER A 6 9.70 -12.79 -30.04
CA SER A 6 8.66 -12.75 -29.00
C SER A 6 7.37 -13.30 -29.61
N GLU A 7 6.95 -14.45 -29.12
CA GLU A 7 5.63 -15.01 -29.37
C GLU A 7 4.56 -14.08 -28.78
N THR A 8 3.52 -13.84 -29.58
CA THR A 8 2.30 -13.14 -29.21
C THR A 8 1.56 -13.93 -28.15
N THR A 9 1.62 -13.50 -26.90
CA THR A 9 0.75 -14.04 -25.85
C THR A 9 -0.67 -13.53 -26.10
N ASP A 10 -1.55 -14.48 -26.43
CA ASP A 10 -3.02 -14.39 -26.38
C ASP A 10 -3.51 -13.45 -25.27
N ASP A 11 -4.48 -12.59 -25.60
CA ASP A 11 -5.24 -11.68 -24.74
C ASP A 11 -6.13 -12.42 -23.71
N LYS A 12 -5.60 -13.45 -23.04
CA LYS A 12 -6.29 -14.12 -21.94
C LYS A 12 -5.89 -13.43 -20.64
N LEU A 13 -6.89 -12.86 -19.94
CA LEU A 13 -6.68 -12.37 -18.58
C LEU A 13 -6.09 -13.50 -17.73
N PRO A 14 -5.06 -13.21 -16.90
CA PRO A 14 -4.54 -14.18 -15.94
C PRO A 14 -5.67 -14.77 -15.11
N GLU A 15 -5.61 -16.07 -14.84
CA GLU A 15 -6.68 -16.83 -14.17
C GLU A 15 -7.09 -16.21 -12.82
N GLU A 16 -6.15 -15.58 -12.12
CA GLU A 16 -6.40 -14.88 -10.85
C GLU A 16 -7.17 -13.56 -11.03
N LEU A 17 -6.91 -12.83 -12.11
CA LEU A 17 -7.67 -11.62 -12.49
C LEU A 17 -9.09 -11.99 -12.93
N GLN A 18 -9.25 -13.11 -13.64
CA GLN A 18 -10.58 -13.60 -14.02
C GLN A 18 -11.39 -13.97 -12.77
N LYS A 19 -10.81 -14.73 -11.84
CA LYS A 19 -11.44 -15.05 -10.55
C LYS A 19 -11.81 -13.79 -9.75
N TYR A 20 -10.96 -12.76 -9.79
CA TYR A 20 -11.25 -11.49 -9.15
C TYR A 20 -12.46 -10.77 -9.78
N VAL A 21 -12.50 -10.68 -11.12
CA VAL A 21 -13.64 -10.10 -11.86
C VAL A 21 -14.93 -10.85 -11.54
N ASP A 22 -14.91 -12.17 -11.64
CA ASP A 22 -16.08 -13.02 -11.37
C ASP A 22 -16.55 -12.85 -9.90
N SER A 23 -15.62 -12.70 -8.95
CA SER A 23 -15.94 -12.47 -7.54
C SER A 23 -16.58 -11.10 -7.28
N LYS A 24 -16.20 -10.06 -8.03
CA LYS A 24 -16.79 -8.72 -7.89
C LYS A 24 -18.14 -8.61 -8.62
N GLU A 25 -18.28 -9.20 -9.79
CA GLU A 25 -19.57 -9.31 -10.49
C GLU A 25 -20.62 -10.02 -9.61
N SER A 26 -20.19 -11.03 -8.82
CA SER A 26 -21.09 -11.73 -7.90
C SER A 26 -21.60 -10.91 -6.71
N THR A 27 -21.03 -9.72 -6.45
CA THR A 27 -21.44 -8.84 -5.32
C THR A 27 -22.32 -7.67 -5.71
N ILE A 28 -22.41 -7.33 -7.01
CA ILE A 28 -23.29 -6.28 -7.51
C ILE A 28 -24.50 -6.97 -8.12
N SER A 29 -25.63 -6.94 -7.41
CA SER A 29 -26.92 -7.35 -7.99
C SER A 29 -27.11 -6.60 -9.32
N ASP A 30 -27.45 -7.30 -10.41
CA ASP A 30 -27.77 -6.72 -11.72
C ASP A 30 -28.70 -5.50 -11.64
N ARG A 31 -29.50 -5.40 -10.57
CA ARG A 31 -30.38 -4.29 -10.27
C ARG A 31 -29.65 -3.01 -9.85
N GLN A 32 -28.54 -3.12 -9.11
CA GLN A 32 -27.69 -1.99 -8.71
C GLN A 32 -26.84 -1.49 -9.88
N LEU A 33 -26.33 -2.41 -10.72
CA LEU A 33 -25.63 -2.06 -11.95
C LEU A 33 -26.56 -1.32 -12.92
N LYS A 34 -27.80 -1.83 -13.10
CA LYS A 34 -28.84 -1.14 -13.89
C LYS A 34 -29.23 0.22 -13.32
N GLN A 35 -29.26 0.39 -11.99
CA GLN A 35 -29.54 1.69 -11.37
C GLN A 35 -28.39 2.69 -11.53
N LEU A 36 -27.14 2.23 -11.53
CA LEU A 36 -25.97 3.08 -11.81
C LEU A 36 -25.93 3.54 -13.27
N LEU A 37 -26.28 2.65 -14.21
CA LEU A 37 -26.39 2.97 -15.62
C LEU A 37 -27.57 3.93 -15.90
N ALA A 38 -28.74 3.69 -15.29
CA ALA A 38 -29.90 4.56 -15.44
C ALA A 38 -29.65 5.98 -14.89
N LYS A 39 -28.88 6.12 -13.81
CA LYS A 39 -28.52 7.42 -13.24
C LYS A 39 -27.53 8.23 -14.08
N GLN A 40 -26.81 7.61 -15.03
CA GLN A 40 -25.96 8.33 -15.98
C GLN A 40 -26.71 8.73 -17.27
N THR A 41 -27.89 8.15 -17.53
CA THR A 41 -28.66 8.35 -18.78
C THR A 41 -29.88 9.27 -18.64
N ASP A 42 -30.18 9.82 -17.47
CA ASP A 42 -31.29 10.76 -17.29
C ASP A 42 -30.98 12.13 -17.93
N GLY A 43 -31.26 12.17 -19.23
CA GLY A 43 -31.23 13.36 -20.08
C GLY A 43 -31.71 13.13 -21.52
N ARG A 44 -32.08 11.91 -21.93
CA ARG A 44 -32.66 11.68 -23.25
C ARG A 44 -33.70 10.57 -23.23
N GLU A 45 -34.96 10.95 -23.41
CA GLU A 45 -36.03 10.02 -23.72
C GLU A 45 -35.83 9.34 -25.09
N ILE A 46 -36.57 8.23 -25.22
CA ILE A 46 -37.07 7.56 -26.42
C ILE A 46 -36.23 6.38 -26.94
N GLY A 47 -36.88 5.22 -27.00
CA GLY A 47 -36.87 4.42 -28.22
C GLY A 47 -36.38 2.98 -28.08
N SER A 48 -37.31 2.06 -28.32
CA SER A 48 -37.10 0.64 -28.58
C SER A 48 -36.03 0.36 -29.64
N GLU A 49 -35.29 -0.74 -29.42
CA GLU A 49 -34.51 -1.54 -30.38
C GLU A 49 -33.43 -0.82 -31.19
N SER A 50 -32.15 -1.04 -30.85
CA SER A 50 -31.04 -1.22 -31.81
C SER A 50 -29.69 -1.44 -31.13
N LYS A 51 -29.11 -2.63 -31.38
CA LYS A 51 -27.68 -2.97 -31.49
C LYS A 51 -26.72 -2.41 -30.43
N ASP A 52 -26.39 -3.33 -29.54
CA ASP A 52 -25.17 -3.44 -28.76
C ASP A 52 -23.92 -3.10 -29.61
N GLN A 53 -23.49 -1.85 -29.57
CA GLN A 53 -22.16 -1.40 -29.95
C GLN A 53 -21.62 -0.65 -28.73
N THR A 54 -21.15 -1.41 -27.76
CA THR A 54 -20.24 -0.89 -26.74
C THR A 54 -19.01 -0.32 -27.45
N ASP A 55 -18.77 0.96 -27.26
CA ASP A 55 -17.63 1.67 -27.84
C ASP A 55 -16.33 1.02 -27.28
N PRO A 56 -15.43 0.46 -28.11
CA PRO A 56 -14.25 -0.28 -27.65
C PRO A 56 -13.29 0.54 -26.77
N LYS A 57 -13.47 1.87 -26.73
CA LYS A 57 -12.75 2.76 -25.81
C LYS A 57 -13.25 2.65 -24.36
N TYR A 58 -14.55 2.38 -24.15
CA TYR A 58 -15.14 2.22 -22.82
C TYR A 58 -14.65 0.92 -22.14
N ASP A 59 -14.67 -0.19 -22.89
CA ASP A 59 -14.18 -1.49 -22.41
C ASP A 59 -12.70 -1.44 -22.00
N ARG A 60 -11.85 -0.71 -22.75
CA ARG A 60 -10.42 -0.57 -22.42
C ARG A 60 -10.16 0.22 -21.14
N VAL A 61 -10.90 1.30 -20.91
CA VAL A 61 -10.76 2.11 -19.68
C VAL A 61 -11.24 1.32 -18.46
N GLN A 62 -12.32 0.55 -18.60
CA GLN A 62 -12.86 -0.31 -17.55
C GLN A 62 -11.92 -1.49 -17.23
N GLN A 63 -11.29 -2.10 -18.24
CA GLN A 63 -10.28 -3.13 -18.02
C GLN A 63 -9.02 -2.59 -17.32
N GLN A 64 -8.61 -1.35 -17.62
CA GLN A 64 -7.46 -0.73 -16.95
C GLN A 64 -7.76 -0.40 -15.48
N SER A 65 -8.94 0.12 -15.16
CA SER A 65 -9.31 0.41 -13.78
C SER A 65 -9.43 -0.86 -12.93
N ILE A 66 -9.96 -1.95 -13.49
CA ILE A 66 -10.01 -3.26 -12.82
C ILE A 66 -8.60 -3.82 -12.56
N LYS A 67 -7.70 -3.74 -13.55
CA LYS A 67 -6.32 -4.18 -13.39
C LYS A 67 -5.60 -3.39 -12.30
N GLU A 68 -5.79 -2.08 -12.24
CA GLU A 68 -5.17 -1.25 -11.22
C GLU A 68 -5.73 -1.53 -9.82
N ALA A 69 -7.05 -1.67 -9.69
CA ALA A 69 -7.67 -2.06 -8.43
C ALA A 69 -7.16 -3.43 -7.92
N TYR A 70 -7.01 -4.41 -8.82
CA TYR A 70 -6.43 -5.71 -8.49
C TYR A 70 -4.96 -5.59 -8.04
N ARG A 71 -4.16 -4.76 -8.73
CA ARG A 71 -2.75 -4.52 -8.34
C ARG A 71 -2.66 -3.92 -6.93
N VAL A 72 -3.49 -2.92 -6.63
CA VAL A 72 -3.55 -2.30 -5.30
C VAL A 72 -3.98 -3.32 -4.25
N GLU A 73 -4.98 -4.16 -4.54
CA GLU A 73 -5.42 -5.19 -3.60
C GLU A 73 -4.33 -6.25 -3.33
N MET A 74 -3.65 -6.72 -4.38
CA MET A 74 -2.53 -7.66 -4.23
C MET A 74 -1.38 -7.03 -3.45
N TYR A 75 -1.06 -5.76 -3.72
CA TYR A 75 -0.06 -5.03 -2.95
C TYR A 75 -0.44 -4.93 -1.47
N LYS A 76 -1.69 -4.61 -1.13
CA LYS A 76 -2.15 -4.57 0.28
C LYS A 76 -2.05 -5.92 0.99
N ARG A 77 -2.22 -7.03 0.26
CA ARG A 77 -2.05 -8.39 0.80
C ARG A 77 -0.59 -8.75 1.03
N GLU A 78 0.30 -8.33 0.13
CA GLU A 78 1.74 -8.57 0.23
C GLU A 78 2.41 -7.66 1.26
N TYR A 79 1.95 -6.40 1.36
CA TYR A 79 2.50 -5.37 2.24
C TYR A 79 1.44 -4.80 3.20
N PRO A 80 0.81 -5.63 4.04
CA PRO A 80 -0.02 -5.12 5.13
C PRO A 80 0.82 -4.27 6.08
N VAL A 81 0.16 -3.50 6.95
CA VAL A 81 0.85 -2.61 7.93
C VAL A 81 1.96 -3.34 8.69
N SER A 82 1.71 -4.58 9.14
CA SER A 82 2.71 -5.38 9.86
C SER A 82 3.97 -5.69 9.03
N GLU A 83 3.80 -5.96 7.74
CA GLU A 83 4.92 -6.25 6.84
C GLU A 83 5.67 -4.96 6.50
N ALA A 84 4.95 -3.87 6.22
CA ALA A 84 5.53 -2.55 5.98
C ALA A 84 6.39 -2.07 7.18
N ILE A 85 5.89 -2.26 8.41
CA ILE A 85 6.66 -2.01 9.65
C ILE A 85 7.89 -2.90 9.73
N SER A 86 7.74 -4.20 9.44
CA SER A 86 8.85 -5.16 9.51
C SER A 86 9.96 -4.80 8.54
N ILE A 87 9.61 -4.36 7.33
CA ILE A 87 10.57 -3.88 6.33
C ILE A 87 11.30 -2.62 6.83
N ASN A 88 10.58 -1.62 7.33
CA ASN A 88 11.21 -0.40 7.87
C ASN A 88 12.15 -0.69 9.06
N CYS A 89 11.85 -1.72 9.86
CA CYS A 89 12.69 -2.12 11.00
C CYS A 89 13.72 -3.21 10.68
N ALA A 90 13.82 -3.67 9.43
CA ALA A 90 14.60 -4.85 9.05
C ALA A 90 16.10 -4.67 9.33
N GLU A 91 16.66 -3.48 9.08
CA GLU A 91 18.08 -3.21 9.33
C GLU A 91 18.44 -3.31 10.82
N LEU A 92 17.56 -2.88 11.72
CA LEU A 92 17.76 -3.01 13.17
C LEU A 92 17.67 -4.46 13.60
N PHE A 93 16.71 -5.20 13.03
CA PHE A 93 16.56 -6.61 13.32
C PHE A 93 17.76 -7.42 12.81
N GLU A 94 18.29 -7.10 11.64
CA GLU A 94 19.52 -7.71 11.12
C GLU A 94 20.70 -7.45 12.07
N LYS A 95 20.90 -6.21 12.51
CA LYS A 95 21.96 -5.87 13.49
C LYS A 95 21.82 -6.66 14.78
N PHE A 96 20.59 -6.83 15.27
CA PHE A 96 20.31 -7.68 16.42
C PHE A 96 20.71 -9.14 16.17
N LEU A 97 20.29 -9.73 15.04
CA LEU A 97 20.64 -11.11 14.68
C LEU A 97 22.15 -11.30 14.51
N GLN A 98 22.87 -10.31 13.98
CA GLN A 98 24.32 -10.36 13.86
C GLN A 98 24.99 -10.34 15.26
N CYS A 99 24.47 -9.53 16.18
CA CYS A 99 24.92 -9.52 17.58
C CYS A 99 24.67 -10.87 18.26
N ASP A 100 23.47 -11.41 18.07
CA ASP A 100 23.02 -12.69 18.65
C ASP A 100 23.78 -13.90 18.09
N LYS A 101 24.20 -13.87 16.81
CA LYS A 101 25.05 -14.93 16.23
C LYS A 101 26.50 -14.87 16.71
N ALA A 102 27.01 -13.67 16.95
CA ALA A 102 28.41 -13.46 17.34
C ALA A 102 28.67 -13.79 18.82
N ARG A 103 27.62 -13.90 19.64
CA ARG A 103 27.70 -14.03 21.10
C ARG A 103 26.63 -15.00 21.60
N ASN A 104 26.77 -15.55 22.80
CA ASN A 104 25.65 -16.30 23.38
C ASN A 104 24.43 -15.37 23.59
N VAL A 105 23.23 -15.89 23.32
CA VAL A 105 21.89 -15.23 23.31
C VAL A 105 21.59 -14.31 24.51
N TRP A 106 22.33 -14.47 25.61
CA TRP A 106 22.16 -13.74 26.86
C TRP A 106 23.26 -12.71 27.15
N SER A 107 24.09 -12.37 26.16
CA SER A 107 25.04 -11.28 26.34
C SER A 107 24.28 -9.96 26.52
N SER A 108 24.56 -9.25 27.61
CA SER A 108 23.93 -7.98 27.97
C SER A 108 24.08 -6.90 26.88
N GLU A 109 25.02 -7.09 25.96
CA GLU A 109 25.34 -6.16 24.87
C GLU A 109 24.34 -6.18 23.71
N CYS A 110 23.58 -7.27 23.49
CA CYS A 110 22.56 -7.31 22.42
C CYS A 110 21.19 -6.79 22.89
N VAL A 111 20.99 -6.64 24.20
CA VAL A 111 19.72 -6.17 24.80
C VAL A 111 19.30 -4.78 24.29
N PRO A 112 20.20 -3.78 24.16
CA PRO A 112 19.84 -2.48 23.59
C PRO A 112 19.35 -2.57 22.14
N LEU A 113 19.94 -3.45 21.31
CA LEU A 113 19.50 -3.64 19.92
C LEU A 113 18.09 -4.23 19.86
N TRP A 114 17.81 -5.25 20.69
CA TRP A 114 16.45 -5.81 20.78
C TRP A 114 15.43 -4.77 21.27
N LYS A 115 15.80 -3.94 22.26
CA LYS A 115 14.97 -2.82 22.70
C LYS A 115 14.69 -1.86 21.55
N MET A 116 15.70 -1.49 20.77
CA MET A 116 15.55 -0.61 19.61
C MET A 116 14.64 -1.19 18.52
N VAL A 117 14.72 -2.50 18.25
CA VAL A 117 13.81 -3.18 17.30
C VAL A 117 12.35 -3.05 17.75
N ARG A 118 12.06 -3.28 19.03
CA ARG A 118 10.70 -3.17 19.56
C ARG A 118 10.17 -1.74 19.52
N GLU A 119 11.00 -0.76 19.87
CA GLU A 119 10.60 0.65 19.78
C GLU A 119 10.41 1.11 18.33
N CYS A 120 11.23 0.62 17.39
CA CYS A 120 11.00 0.83 15.96
C CYS A 120 9.61 0.32 15.55
N GLN A 121 9.28 -0.93 15.88
CA GLN A 121 7.98 -1.51 15.52
C GLN A 121 6.80 -0.72 16.11
N ARG A 122 6.90 -0.30 17.37
CA ARG A 122 5.86 0.50 18.04
C ARG A 122 5.69 1.87 17.39
N ILE A 123 6.78 2.61 17.20
CA ILE A 123 6.75 3.98 16.65
C ILE A 123 6.32 3.95 15.17
N GLN A 124 6.81 3.00 14.38
CA GLN A 124 6.38 2.82 12.99
C GLN A 124 4.88 2.54 12.93
N LYS A 125 4.34 1.67 13.80
CA LYS A 125 2.90 1.40 13.85
C LYS A 125 2.07 2.67 14.04
N GLU A 126 2.45 3.52 14.99
CA GLU A 126 1.79 4.80 15.23
C GLU A 126 1.90 5.75 14.02
N ALA A 127 3.05 5.74 13.33
CA ALA A 127 3.27 6.51 12.13
C ALA A 127 2.35 6.07 10.97
N PHE A 128 2.29 4.76 10.69
CA PHE A 128 1.41 4.23 9.63
C PHE A 128 -0.07 4.52 9.89
N VAL A 129 -0.51 4.46 11.15
CA VAL A 129 -1.86 4.88 11.55
C VAL A 129 -2.07 6.37 11.30
N THR A 130 -1.10 7.21 11.64
CA THR A 130 -1.17 8.67 11.41
C THR A 130 -1.36 9.00 9.94
N PHE A 131 -0.76 8.24 9.04
CA PHE A 131 -0.91 8.40 7.59
C PHE A 131 -2.10 7.64 6.99
N ASP A 132 -2.98 7.03 7.79
CA ASP A 132 -4.15 6.27 7.30
C ASP A 132 -3.77 5.18 6.26
N TYR A 133 -2.60 4.54 6.42
CA TYR A 133 -1.98 3.65 5.42
C TYR A 133 -2.92 2.56 4.87
N GLU A 134 -3.73 1.93 5.72
CA GLU A 134 -4.66 0.87 5.33
C GLU A 134 -5.73 1.34 4.32
N TYR A 135 -6.02 2.65 4.33
CA TYR A 135 -7.04 3.30 3.51
C TYR A 135 -6.47 3.95 2.24
N MET A 136 -5.19 3.73 1.92
CA MET A 136 -4.61 4.23 0.67
C MET A 136 -5.07 3.40 -0.52
N ASP A 137 -5.27 4.03 -1.67
CA ASP A 137 -5.86 3.37 -2.86
C ASP A 137 -4.89 3.33 -4.04
N LYS A 138 -3.66 3.81 -3.83
CA LYS A 138 -2.58 3.80 -4.82
C LYS A 138 -1.33 3.21 -4.21
N ILE A 139 -0.61 2.42 -4.99
CA ILE A 139 0.66 1.83 -4.57
C ILE A 139 1.67 2.93 -4.24
N GLU A 140 1.68 3.99 -5.03
CA GLU A 140 2.57 5.14 -4.84
C GLU A 140 2.31 5.88 -3.52
N GLU A 141 1.06 5.92 -3.07
CA GLU A 141 0.68 6.48 -1.76
C GLU A 141 1.30 5.65 -0.62
N MET A 142 1.11 4.32 -0.69
CA MET A 142 1.63 3.38 0.30
C MET A 142 3.16 3.39 0.37
N ASP A 143 3.84 3.36 -0.79
CA ASP A 143 5.30 3.43 -0.86
C ASP A 143 5.85 4.74 -0.30
N ALA A 144 5.20 5.87 -0.60
CA ALA A 144 5.61 7.18 -0.09
C ALA A 144 5.46 7.28 1.43
N ILE A 145 4.40 6.71 2.01
CA ILE A 145 4.24 6.64 3.47
C ILE A 145 5.37 5.82 4.08
N ARG A 146 5.64 4.61 3.57
CA ARG A 146 6.71 3.74 4.09
C ARG A 146 8.06 4.44 4.17
N GLN A 147 8.47 5.09 3.07
CA GLN A 147 9.73 5.83 2.99
C GLN A 147 9.76 7.03 3.94
N THR A 148 8.63 7.73 4.10
CA THR A 148 8.51 8.88 5.00
C THR A 148 8.63 8.46 6.46
N CYS A 149 7.90 7.41 6.87
CA CYS A 149 7.95 6.90 8.23
C CYS A 149 9.34 6.37 8.59
N ASP A 150 10.01 5.65 7.68
CA ASP A 150 11.38 5.18 7.90
C ASP A 150 12.38 6.33 8.04
N ARG A 151 12.34 7.30 7.11
CA ARG A 151 13.21 8.49 7.15
C ARG A 151 13.02 9.30 8.42
N LEU A 152 11.79 9.52 8.87
CA LEU A 152 11.52 10.29 10.08
C LEU A 152 12.00 9.54 11.32
N PHE A 153 11.74 8.24 11.41
CA PHE A 153 12.23 7.43 12.51
C PHE A 153 13.75 7.46 12.60
N THR A 154 14.44 7.17 11.50
CA THR A 154 15.91 7.16 11.45
C THR A 154 16.51 8.55 11.68
N LYS A 155 15.81 9.64 11.34
CA LYS A 155 16.25 11.02 11.65
C LYS A 155 16.31 11.27 13.16
N HIS A 156 15.29 10.83 13.91
CA HIS A 156 15.12 11.20 15.32
C HIS A 156 15.71 10.18 16.30
N PHE A 157 15.64 8.89 15.98
CA PHE A 157 15.96 7.82 16.90
C PHE A 157 17.14 6.99 16.37
N LYS A 158 18.28 7.09 17.06
CA LYS A 158 19.51 6.33 16.77
C LYS A 158 19.79 5.26 17.81
N THR A 159 19.34 5.51 19.04
CA THR A 159 19.55 4.67 20.22
C THR A 159 18.23 4.46 20.96
N PRO A 160 18.12 3.42 21.82
CA PRO A 160 16.93 3.23 22.64
C PRO A 160 16.60 4.43 23.54
N GLU A 161 17.61 5.11 24.07
CA GLU A 161 17.44 6.26 24.95
C GLU A 161 16.80 7.45 24.21
N ASP A 162 17.05 7.56 22.90
CA ASP A 162 16.39 8.58 22.08
C ASP A 162 14.88 8.40 22.04
N THR A 163 14.39 7.16 22.09
CA THR A 163 12.95 6.85 22.05
C THR A 163 12.25 7.15 23.37
N GLU A 164 13.02 7.35 24.45
CA GLU A 164 12.54 7.75 25.77
C GLU A 164 12.62 9.27 25.99
N SER A 165 13.33 9.99 25.10
CA SER A 165 13.49 11.44 25.20
C SER A 165 12.19 12.15 24.86
N HIS A 166 11.61 12.87 25.83
CA HIS A 166 10.40 13.66 25.61
C HIS A 166 10.57 14.70 24.48
N GLU A 167 11.72 15.38 24.44
CA GLU A 167 12.02 16.36 23.39
C GLU A 167 12.03 15.72 22.01
N LYS A 168 12.72 14.59 21.84
CA LYS A 168 12.77 13.90 20.54
C LYS A 168 11.41 13.37 20.12
N ASN A 169 10.62 12.82 21.05
CA ASN A 169 9.27 12.36 20.76
C ASN A 169 8.35 13.53 20.34
N PHE A 170 8.49 14.69 20.99
CA PHE A 170 7.76 15.90 20.62
C PHE A 170 8.14 16.38 19.21
N GLN A 171 9.43 16.49 18.92
CA GLN A 171 9.90 16.90 17.59
C GLN A 171 9.51 15.90 16.49
N TYR A 172 9.61 14.60 16.77
CA TYR A 172 9.15 13.55 15.87
C TYR A 172 7.66 13.70 15.56
N SER A 173 6.83 13.94 16.57
CA SER A 173 5.38 14.13 16.39
C SER A 173 5.05 15.37 15.56
N LEU A 174 5.79 16.47 15.74
CA LEU A 174 5.64 17.68 14.91
C LEU A 174 6.01 17.41 13.44
N ASP A 175 7.17 16.79 13.21
CA ASP A 175 7.62 16.43 11.87
C ASP A 175 6.66 15.45 11.20
N LEU A 176 6.15 14.46 11.94
CA LEU A 176 5.20 13.47 11.45
C LEU A 176 3.90 14.13 11.00
N LYS A 177 3.36 15.05 11.81
CA LYS A 177 2.18 15.83 11.46
C LYS A 177 2.40 16.66 10.20
N HIS A 178 3.53 17.36 10.12
CA HIS A 178 3.87 18.22 8.98
C HIS A 178 4.04 17.42 7.68
N GLU A 179 4.68 16.26 7.74
CA GLU A 179 4.85 15.39 6.57
C GLU A 179 3.53 14.74 6.14
N ARG A 180 2.63 14.45 7.09
CA ARG A 180 1.26 14.00 6.77
C ARG A 180 0.48 15.07 6.01
N GLU A 181 0.53 16.33 6.47
CA GLU A 181 -0.14 17.45 5.80
C GLU A 181 0.36 17.61 4.36
N ARG A 182 1.69 17.62 4.17
CA ARG A 182 2.31 17.63 2.83
C ARG A 182 1.91 16.45 1.97
N PHE A 183 1.82 15.26 2.55
CA PHE A 183 1.41 14.06 1.84
C PHE A 183 -0.05 14.19 1.37
N TYR A 184 -0.98 14.68 2.20
CA TYR A 184 -2.38 14.87 1.81
C TYR A 184 -2.57 15.96 0.77
N GLU A 185 -1.83 17.07 0.88
CA GLU A 185 -1.77 18.08 -0.17
C GLU A 185 -1.30 17.51 -1.52
N ARG A 186 -0.26 16.67 -1.49
CA ARG A 186 0.32 16.05 -2.70
C ARG A 186 -0.62 15.06 -3.37
N PHE A 187 -1.33 14.25 -2.60
CA PHE A 187 -2.15 13.15 -3.12
C PHE A 187 -3.66 13.48 -3.20
N GLY A 188 -4.08 14.64 -2.71
CA GLY A 188 -5.47 15.10 -2.72
C GLY A 188 -6.36 14.32 -1.73
N LYS A 189 -5.88 14.16 -0.50
CA LYS A 189 -6.58 13.47 0.60
C LYS A 189 -7.15 14.46 1.61
#